data_AF-A0A430M3W8-F1
#
_entry.id   AF-A0A430M3W8-F1
#
_cell.length_a   1.000
_cell.length_b   1.000
_cell.length_c   1.000
_cell.angle_alpha   90.00
_cell.angle_beta   90.00
_cell.angle_gamma   90.00
#
_symmetry.space_group_name_H-M   'P 1'
#
loop_
_entity.id
_entity.type
_entity.pdbx_description
1 polymer ?
#
loop_
_entity_poly.entity_id
_entity_poly.type
_entity_poly.pdbx_seq_one_letter_code
_entity_poly.pdbx_strand_id
1 'polypeptide(L)' 'MAGVAYYTIAGKQVGGHYLAMAWLGTLFAGVKYATSGSSSKPSATAAPPINASSSDEADFIKNFLDQQDKKN' A
#
# COMPACT_ATOMS: atom_id res chain seq x y z
N MET A 1 9.30 -39.56 4.23
CA MET A 1 10.39 -38.75 4.80
C MET A 1 10.48 -37.45 4.01
N ALA A 2 9.79 -36.38 4.45
CA ALA A 2 9.86 -35.09 3.80
C ALA A 2 11.25 -34.48 4.08
N GLY A 3 12.20 -34.68 3.17
CA GLY A 3 13.55 -34.16 3.31
C GLY A 3 13.55 -32.63 3.25
N VAL A 4 14.34 -32.00 4.12
CA VAL A 4 14.66 -30.57 3.96
C VAL A 4 15.42 -30.42 2.65
N ALA A 5 14.83 -29.72 1.68
CA ALA A 5 15.52 -29.41 0.43
C ALA A 5 16.68 -28.46 0.74
N TYR A 6 17.92 -28.84 0.42
CA TYR A 6 19.09 -27.97 0.57
C TYR A 6 19.52 -27.46 -0.80
N TYR A 7 19.81 -26.17 -0.89
CA TYR A 7 20.27 -25.53 -2.11
C TYR A 7 21.68 -24.97 -1.90
N THR A 8 22.59 -25.24 -2.84
CA THR A 8 23.95 -24.69 -2.79
C THR A 8 23.92 -23.27 -3.34
N ILE A 9 24.07 -22.29 -2.46
CA ILE A 9 24.12 -20.87 -2.79
C ILE A 9 25.51 -20.37 -2.44
N ALA A 10 26.23 -19.81 -3.41
CA ALA A 10 27.60 -19.30 -3.24
C ALA A 10 28.56 -20.30 -2.53
N GLY A 11 28.46 -21.60 -2.88
CA GLY A 11 29.30 -22.66 -2.30
C GLY A 11 28.90 -23.11 -0.88
N LYS A 12 27.81 -22.60 -0.31
CA LYS A 12 27.28 -23.03 0.99
C LYS A 12 25.90 -23.68 0.82
N GLN A 13 25.65 -24.76 1.55
CA GLN A 13 24.32 -25.37 1.58
C GLN A 13 23.39 -24.57 2.48
N VAL A 14 22.33 -24.01 1.89
CA VAL A 14 21.28 -23.29 2.59
C VAL A 14 20.03 -24.17 2.63
N GLY A 15 19.48 -24.38 3.82
CA GLY A 15 18.21 -25.09 3.97
C GLY A 15 17.09 -24.30 3.28
N GLY A 16 16.28 -24.99 2.47
CA GLY A 16 15.22 -24.41 1.66
C GLY A 16 14.19 -23.64 2.49
N HIS A 17 13.98 -24.03 3.75
CA HIS A 17 13.13 -23.31 4.68
C HIS A 17 13.69 -21.92 5.01
N TYR A 18 15.00 -21.77 5.23
CA TYR A 18 15.63 -20.47 5.44
C TYR A 18 15.62 -19.62 4.19
N LEU A 19 15.84 -20.24 3.02
CA LEU A 19 15.77 -19.55 1.75
C LEU A 19 14.36 -18.99 1.48
N ALA A 20 13.33 -19.81 1.70
CA ALA A 20 11.94 -19.40 1.56
C ALA A 20 11.58 -18.25 2.50
N MET A 21 11.99 -18.33 3.78
CA MET A 21 11.75 -17.26 4.75
C MET A 21 12.48 -15.97 4.41
N ALA A 22 13.70 -16.05 3.88
CA ALA A 22 14.44 -14.89 3.40
C ALA A 22 13.75 -14.24 2.19
N TRP A 23 13.27 -15.03 1.23
CA TRP A 23 12.54 -14.51 0.08
C TRP A 23 11.23 -13.83 0.50
N LEU A 24 10.42 -14.49 1.33
CA LEU A 24 9.18 -13.90 1.83
C LEU A 24 9.46 -12.62 2.64
N GLY A 25 10.45 -12.64 3.53
CA GLY A 25 10.86 -11.47 4.30
C GLY A 25 11.30 -10.29 3.42
N THR A 26 12.12 -10.54 2.40
CA THR A 26 12.56 -9.50 1.46
C THR A 26 11.42 -8.98 0.59
N LEU A 27 10.50 -9.84 0.16
CA LEU A 27 9.31 -9.43 -0.59
C LEU A 27 8.41 -8.52 0.26
N PHE A 28 8.07 -8.93 1.48
CA PHE A 28 7.22 -8.13 2.37
C PHE A 28 7.91 -6.83 2.77
N ALA A 29 9.20 -6.87 3.11
CA ALA A 29 9.97 -5.67 3.43
C ALA A 29 10.07 -4.73 2.22
N GLY A 30 10.30 -5.26 1.02
CA GLY A 30 10.36 -4.50 -0.23
C GLY A 30 9.03 -3.86 -0.60
N VAL A 31 7.93 -4.61 -0.51
CA VAL A 31 6.57 -4.08 -0.71
C VAL A 31 6.26 -3.02 0.33
N LYS A 32 6.54 -3.26 1.61
CA LYS A 32 6.34 -2.28 2.67
C LYS A 32 7.18 -1.04 2.45
N TYR A 33 8.44 -1.18 2.04
CA TYR A 33 9.29 -0.04 1.71
C TYR A 33 8.73 0.77 0.53
N ALA A 34 8.40 0.09 -0.57
CA ALA A 34 7.83 0.70 -1.77
C ALA A 34 6.48 1.40 -1.50
N THR A 35 5.62 0.81 -0.67
CA THR A 35 4.32 1.38 -0.31
C THR A 35 4.42 2.43 0.82
N SER A 36 5.41 2.34 1.71
CA SER A 36 5.63 3.32 2.79
C SER A 36 6.14 4.68 2.31
N GLY A 37 6.72 4.74 1.10
CA GLY A 37 7.12 5.97 0.44
C GLY A 37 5.97 6.72 -0.23
N SER A 38 4.78 6.13 -0.35
CA SER A 38 3.59 6.82 -0.84
C SER A 38 3.02 7.70 0.27
N SER A 39 3.77 8.75 0.62
CA SER A 39 3.29 9.87 1.44
C SER A 39 2.24 10.72 0.71
N SER A 40 1.74 10.28 -0.44
CA SER A 40 0.38 10.60 -0.83
C SER A 40 -0.56 9.88 0.14
N LYS A 41 -0.70 10.45 1.34
CA LYS A 41 -2.01 10.57 2.00
C LYS A 41 -3.01 10.69 0.85
N PRO A 42 -4.03 9.81 0.70
CA PRO A 42 -5.07 10.02 -0.29
C PRO A 42 -5.43 11.47 -0.15
N SER A 43 -5.12 12.26 -1.17
CA SER A 43 -5.24 13.69 -1.08
C SER A 43 -6.67 13.89 -0.62
N ALA A 44 -6.88 14.49 0.56
CA ALA A 44 -8.20 14.97 0.94
C ALA A 44 -8.71 15.99 -0.11
N THR A 45 -7.83 16.42 -1.02
CA THR A 45 -8.09 17.24 -2.21
C THR A 45 -8.32 16.42 -3.50
N ALA A 46 -8.40 15.09 -3.45
CA ALA A 46 -8.97 14.29 -4.54
C ALA A 46 -10.50 14.25 -4.41
N ALA A 47 -11.12 15.41 -4.14
CA ALA A 47 -12.52 15.58 -4.50
C ALA A 47 -12.59 15.34 -6.02
N PRO A 48 -13.46 14.45 -6.51
CA PRO A 48 -13.69 14.37 -7.95
C PRO A 48 -14.03 15.78 -8.45
N PRO A 49 -13.61 16.16 -9.68
CA PRO A 49 -13.97 17.47 -10.23
C PRO A 49 -15.45 17.72 -9.95
N ILE A 50 -15.76 18.78 -9.19
CA ILE A 50 -17.12 19.08 -8.73
C ILE A 50 -17.94 19.38 -9.98
N ASN A 51 -18.54 18.33 -10.55
CA ASN A 51 -19.36 18.42 -11.75
C ASN A 51 -20.76 18.80 -11.31
N ALA A 52 -20.94 20.08 -11.01
CA ALA A 52 -22.21 20.67 -10.65
C ALA A 52 -22.75 21.43 -11.87
N SER A 53 -24.01 21.16 -12.24
CA SER A 53 -24.65 21.86 -13.36
C SER A 53 -25.12 23.28 -12.99
N SER A 54 -24.99 23.66 -11.71
CA SER A 54 -25.37 24.97 -11.16
C SER A 54 -24.48 25.39 -9.99
N SER A 55 -24.36 26.70 -9.76
CA SER A 55 -23.57 27.31 -8.67
C SER A 55 -23.96 26.77 -7.29
N ASP A 56 -25.26 26.60 -7.03
CA ASP A 56 -25.77 26.18 -5.72
C ASP A 56 -25.43 24.71 -5.39
N GLU A 57 -25.39 23.84 -6.41
CA GLU A 57 -25.00 22.44 -6.24
C GLU A 57 -23.52 22.32 -5.88
N ALA A 58 -22.66 23.18 -6.44
CA ALA A 58 -21.24 23.18 -6.12
C ALA A 58 -20.99 23.56 -4.66
N ASP A 59 -21.73 24.54 -4.13
CA ASP A 59 -21.57 24.98 -2.75
C ASP A 59 -22.16 23.98 -1.75
N PHE A 60 -23.22 23.28 -2.10
CA PHE A 60 -23.71 22.15 -1.30
C PHE A 60 -22.67 21.02 -1.20
N ILE A 61 -22.06 20.62 -2.32
CA ILE A 61 -21.06 19.54 -2.35
C ILE A 61 -19.83 19.92 -1.52
N LYS A 62 -19.36 21.17 -1.61
CA LYS A 62 -18.23 21.65 -0.77
C LYS A 62 -18.57 21.57 0.71
N ASN A 63 -19.73 22.07 1.12
CA ASN A 63 -20.16 22.03 2.52
C ASN A 63 -20.34 20.60 3.04
N PHE A 64 -20.77 19.66 2.18
CA PHE A 64 -20.89 18.25 2.54
C PHE A 64 -19.53 17.58 2.72
N LEU A 65 -18.57 17.83 1.82
CA LEU A 65 -17.21 17.32 1.92
C LEU A 65 -16.49 17.88 3.16
N ASP A 66 -16.60 19.18 3.41
CA ASP A 66 -15.99 19.83 4.59
C ASP A 66 -16.55 19.26 5.91
N GLN A 67 -17.81 18.85 5.95
CA GLN A 67 -18.42 18.20 7.12
C GLN A 67 -17.96 16.74 7.30
N GLN A 68 -17.73 16.01 6.21
CA GLN A 68 -17.22 14.64 6.24
C GLN A 68 -15.79 14.62 6.76
N ASP A 69 -14.93 15.52 6.26
CA ASP A 69 -13.53 15.60 6.70
C ASP A 69 -13.40 16.03 8.17
N LYS A 70 -14.34 16.83 8.68
CA LYS A 70 -14.33 17.32 10.08
C LYS A 70 -14.90 16.31 11.09
N LYS A 71 -15.62 15.29 10.62
CA LYS A 71 -16.19 14.20 11.46
C LYS A 71 -15.26 12.99 11.61
N ASN A 72 -14.10 12.98 10.93
CA ASN A 72 -13.09 11.92 11.04
C ASN A 72 -11.93 12.33 11.94
#